data_AF-Q988X5-F1
#
_entry.id   AF-Q988X5-F1
#
_cell.length_a   1.000
_cell.length_b   1.000
_cell.length_c   1.000
_cell.angle_alpha   90.00
_cell.angle_beta   90.00
_cell.angle_gamma   90.00
#
_symmetry.space_group_name_H-M   'P 1'
#
loop_
_entity.id
_entity.type
_entity.pdbx_description
1 polymer ?
#
loop_
_entity_poly.entity_id
_entity_poly.type
_entity_poly.pdbx_seq_one_letter_code
_entity_poly.pdbx_strand_id
1 'polypeptide(L)' 'MKAYPVKSLYEEMAFIAHHFHWSHSDLMQLEHGERRRWCREISAINRRLDGTPANPFDV' A
#
# COMPACT_ATOMS: atom_id res chain seq x y z
N MET A 1 7.15 -22.29 4.56
CA MET A 1 7.23 -20.92 4.02
C MET A 1 6.33 -20.88 2.77
N LYS A 2 5.27 -20.07 2.74
CA LYS A 2 4.46 -19.85 1.52
C LYS A 2 5.08 -18.68 0.76
N ALA A 3 5.30 -18.87 -0.54
CA ALA A 3 5.72 -17.76 -1.40
C ALA A 3 4.67 -16.65 -1.37
N TYR A 4 5.12 -15.40 -1.39
CA TYR A 4 4.22 -14.26 -1.41
C TYR A 4 3.47 -14.21 -2.76
N PRO A 5 2.14 -14.00 -2.78
CA PRO A 5 1.39 -14.00 -4.03
C PRO A 5 1.83 -12.86 -4.96
N VAL A 6 2.24 -13.22 -6.18
CA VAL A 6 2.65 -12.24 -7.20
C VAL A 6 1.55 -11.24 -7.51
N LYS A 7 0.28 -11.67 -7.49
CA LYS A 7 -0.87 -10.78 -7.67
C LYS A 7 -0.90 -9.65 -6.63
N SER A 8 -0.75 -9.99 -5.35
CA SER A 8 -0.75 -9.01 -4.25
C SER A 8 0.44 -8.04 -4.33
N LEU A 9 1.59 -8.52 -4.82
CA LEU A 9 2.76 -7.66 -5.08
C LEU A 9 2.42 -6.55 -6.08
N TYR A 10 1.87 -6.91 -7.24
CA TYR A 10 1.51 -5.94 -8.28
C TYR A 10 0.39 -5.00 -7.84
N GLU A 11 -0.60 -5.50 -7.08
CA GLU A 11 -1.66 -4.65 -6.50
C GLU A 11 -1.08 -3.59 -5.55
N GLU A 12 -0.19 -3.99 -4.63
CA GLU A 12 0.46 -3.06 -3.71
C GLU A 12 1.34 -2.03 -4.44
N MET A 13 2.11 -2.46 -5.44
CA MET A 13 2.93 -1.56 -6.24
C MET A 13 2.09 -0.58 -7.06
N ALA A 14 1.02 -1.05 -7.71
CA ALA A 14 0.11 -0.20 -8.47
C ALA A 14 -0.59 0.83 -7.58
N PHE A 15 -1.00 0.42 -6.37
CA PHE A 15 -1.61 1.31 -5.39
C PHE A 15 -0.67 2.45 -4.98
N ILE A 16 0.60 2.14 -4.70
CA ILE A 16 1.61 3.16 -4.35
C ILE A 16 1.92 4.04 -5.57
N ALA A 17 2.11 3.45 -6.75
CA ALA A 17 2.37 4.19 -7.98
C ALA A 17 1.25 5.17 -8.31
N HIS A 18 -0.01 4.79 -8.07
CA HIS A 18 -1.16 5.66 -8.30
C HIS A 18 -1.14 6.93 -7.43
N HIS A 19 -0.62 6.85 -6.19
CA HIS A 19 -0.67 7.97 -5.24
C HIS A 19 0.62 8.79 -5.20
N PHE A 20 1.79 8.16 -5.30
CA PHE A 20 3.08 8.84 -5.22
C PHE A 20 3.83 8.93 -6.54
N HIS A 21 3.31 8.29 -7.60
CA HIS A 21 3.90 8.31 -8.94
C HIS A 21 5.36 7.84 -8.97
N TRP A 22 5.75 6.97 -8.03
CA TRP A 22 7.06 6.34 -8.02
C TRP A 22 7.25 5.42 -9.21
N SER A 23 8.49 5.35 -9.69
CA SER A 23 8.82 4.50 -10.83
C SER A 23 8.73 3.02 -10.45
N HIS A 24 8.57 2.15 -11.46
CA HIS A 24 8.60 0.72 -11.23
C HIS A 24 9.91 0.26 -10.57
N SER A 25 11.04 0.86 -10.94
CA SER A 25 12.36 0.56 -10.37
C SER A 25 12.46 0.93 -8.89
N ASP A 26 11.86 2.03 -8.46
CA ASP A 26 11.86 2.43 -7.04
C ASP A 26 10.99 1.48 -6.22
N LEU A 27 9.83 1.10 -6.77
CA LEU A 27 8.90 0.18 -6.10
C LEU A 27 9.45 -1.23 -5.96
N MET A 28 10.24 -1.70 -6.93
CA MET A 28 10.90 -3.01 -6.89
C MET A 28 12.02 -3.08 -5.85
N GLN A 29 12.55 -1.95 -5.39
CA GLN A 29 13.56 -1.89 -4.34
C GLN A 29 12.96 -1.97 -2.92
N LEU A 30 11.64 -1.77 -2.78
CA LEU A 30 10.98 -1.81 -1.48
C LEU A 30 10.89 -3.24 -0.96
N GLU A 31 11.33 -3.43 0.28
CA GLU A 31 11.09 -4.66 1.01
C GLU A 31 9.58 -4.90 1.19
N HIS A 32 9.18 -6.17 1.32
CA HIS A 32 7.76 -6.51 1.45
C HIS A 32 7.07 -5.75 2.58
N GLY A 33 7.73 -5.60 3.74
CA GLY A 33 7.21 -4.88 4.89
C GLY A 33 7.08 -3.37 4.66
N GLU A 34 8.00 -2.77 3.91
CA GLU A 34 7.97 -1.34 3.59
C GLU A 34 6.82 -1.02 2.65
N ARG A 35 6.63 -1.83 1.60
CA ARG A 35 5.52 -1.67 0.67
C ARG A 35 4.17 -1.76 1.39
N ARG A 36 4.00 -2.74 2.28
CA ARG A 36 2.81 -2.87 3.16
C ARG A 36 2.62 -1.65 4.06
N ARG A 37 3.69 -1.08 4.59
CA ARG A 37 3.63 0.15 5.40
C ARG A 37 3.13 1.32 4.57
N TRP A 38 3.67 1.55 3.38
CA TRP A 38 3.22 2.63 2.50
C TRP A 38 1.75 2.51 2.13
N CYS A 39 1.26 1.31 1.81
CA CYS A 39 -0.17 1.10 1.57
C CYS A 39 -1.04 1.53 2.77
N ARG A 40 -0.59 1.24 4.01
CA ARG A 40 -1.31 1.65 5.23
C ARG A 40 -1.31 3.16 5.43
N GLU A 41 -0.18 3.83 5.20
CA GLU A 41 -0.07 5.29 5.32
C GLU A 41 -0.96 6.01 4.30
N ILE A 42 -0.94 5.58 3.03
CA ILE A 42 -1.81 6.12 1.99
C ILE A 42 -3.28 5.96 2.39
N SER A 43 -3.65 4.76 2.86
CA SER A 43 -5.03 4.48 3.29
C SER A 43 -5.44 5.35 4.49
N ALA A 44 -4.52 5.59 5.44
CA ALA A 44 -4.76 6.45 6.58
C ALA A 44 -4.95 7.93 6.18
N ILE A 45 -4.17 8.41 5.20
CA ILE A 45 -4.32 9.75 4.63
C ILE A 45 -5.67 9.88 3.93
N ASN A 46 -6.03 8.94 3.06
CA ASN A 46 -7.30 8.97 2.33
C ASN A 46 -8.49 8.96 3.29
N ARG A 47 -8.49 8.12 4.34
CA ARG A 47 -9.55 8.13 5.37
C ARG A 47 -9.69 9.49 6.05
N ARG A 48 -8.59 10.17 6.35
CA ARG A 48 -8.62 11.52 6.95
C ARG A 48 -9.17 12.57 5.99
N LEU A 49 -8.84 12.48 4.71
CA LEU A 49 -9.29 13.42 3.68
C LEU A 49 -10.77 13.23 3.32
N ASP A 50 -11.21 11.98 3.20
CA ASP A 50 -12.57 11.63 2.79
C ASP A 50 -13.60 11.83 3.92
N GLY A 51 -13.16 12.18 5.14
CA GLY A 51 -14.02 12.30 6.31
C GLY A 51 -14.71 10.97 6.70
N THR A 52 -14.23 9.85 6.16
CA THR A 52 -14.80 8.53 6.41
C THR A 52 -14.46 8.13 7.84
N PRO A 53 -15.47 7.89 8.72
CA PRO A 53 -15.20 7.49 10.09
C PRO A 53 -14.36 6.21 10.09
N ALA A 54 -13.37 6.16 10.99
CA ALA A 54 -12.51 4.98 11.14
C ALA A 54 -13.38 3.74 11.33
N ASN A 55 -13.10 2.69 10.55
CA ASN A 55 -13.83 1.44 10.65
C ASN A 55 -13.63 0.88 12.08
N PRO A 56 -14.69 0.66 12.87
CA PRO A 56 -14.58 0.13 14.24
C PRO A 56 -13.91 -1.25 14.33
N PHE A 57 -13.69 -1.91 13.19
CA PHE A 57 -13.12 -3.25 13.08
C PHE A 57 -11.70 -3.30 12.48
N ASP A 58 -11.04 -2.15 12.25
CA ASP A 58 -9.62 -2.15 11.87
C ASP A 58 -8.76 -2.54 13.10
N VAL A 59 -8.36 -3.81 13.18
CA VAL A 59 -7.48 -4.40 14.22
C VAL A 59 -6.07 -4.63 13.69
#